data_AF-A0A842NNX3-F1
#
_entry.id   AF-A0A842NNX3-F1
#
_cell.length_a   1.000
_cell.length_b   1.000
_cell.length_c   1.000
_cell.angle_alpha   90.00
_cell.angle_beta   90.00
_cell.angle_gamma   90.00
#
_symmetry.space_group_name_H-M   'P 1'
#
loop_
_entity.id
_entity.type
_entity.pdbx_description
1 polymer ?
#
loop_
_entity_poly.entity_id
_entity_poly.type
_entity_poly.pdbx_seq_one_letter_code
_entity_poly.pdbx_strand_id
1 'polypeptide(L)'
;STAFPQTDAGDPGRIAITYLGSENASLLNTTDIDGNNWNGNAHYAPGEVYYHIYVTYSLNALDENPIFHTRRLSNDPVQVGAMCLNSGDCRTDDGGSNRNLLDFNDLTIDLEGRVYIAFADGCTEACASSENPQPEDSRTGRGSVYFMGNGPSLFVEEGEMNSPVDPPEEQISEKITSELRLEVAREDGLEA
;
A
#
# COMPACT_ATOMS: atom_id res chain seq x y z
N SER A 1 0.96 13.85 0.96
CA SER A 1 0.74 13.97 -0.51
C SER A 1 -0.06 12.76 -0.96
N THR A 2 -0.96 12.88 -1.94
CA THR A 2 -1.69 11.74 -2.53
C THR A 2 -1.79 11.88 -4.05
N ALA A 3 -1.90 10.77 -4.76
CA ALA A 3 -2.07 10.72 -6.21
C ALA A 3 -2.90 9.50 -6.64
N PHE A 4 -3.46 9.60 -7.85
CA PHE A 4 -4.20 8.54 -8.53
C PHE A 4 -5.28 7.84 -7.68
N PRO A 5 -6.23 8.57 -7.07
CA PRO A 5 -7.31 7.91 -6.35
C PRO A 5 -8.22 7.14 -7.30
N GLN A 6 -8.56 5.90 -6.92
CA GLN A 6 -9.56 5.06 -7.59
C GLN A 6 -10.60 4.66 -6.55
N THR A 7 -11.86 4.55 -6.96
CA THR A 7 -12.98 4.31 -6.05
C THR A 7 -13.98 3.39 -6.71
N ASP A 8 -14.38 2.36 -5.98
CA ASP A 8 -15.61 1.61 -6.27
C ASP A 8 -16.53 1.61 -5.05
N ALA A 9 -17.80 1.35 -5.34
CA ALA A 9 -18.87 1.25 -4.37
C ALA A 9 -19.66 -0.04 -4.59
N GLY A 10 -20.07 -0.66 -3.49
CA GLY A 10 -21.07 -1.72 -3.50
C GLY A 10 -22.45 -1.14 -3.18
N ASP A 11 -23.05 -1.65 -2.11
CA ASP A 11 -24.33 -1.16 -1.60
C ASP A 11 -24.23 0.28 -1.03
N PRO A 12 -25.37 0.99 -0.90
CA PRO A 12 -25.39 2.35 -0.36
C PRO A 12 -24.59 2.50 0.94
N GLY A 13 -23.61 3.40 0.94
CA GLY A 13 -22.73 3.64 2.08
C GLY A 13 -21.46 2.77 2.13
N ARG A 14 -21.32 1.78 1.26
CA ARG A 14 -20.16 0.88 1.23
C ARG A 14 -19.23 1.22 0.09
N ILE A 15 -18.07 1.77 0.40
CA ILE A 15 -17.09 2.22 -0.59
C ILE A 15 -15.68 1.75 -0.23
N ALA A 16 -14.85 1.61 -1.25
CA ALA A 16 -13.41 1.47 -1.11
C ALA A 16 -12.69 2.43 -2.05
N ILE A 17 -11.62 3.04 -1.55
CA ILE A 17 -10.79 4.01 -2.25
C ILE A 17 -9.35 3.53 -2.15
N THR A 18 -8.64 3.39 -3.25
CA THR A 18 -7.17 3.19 -3.23
C THR A 18 -6.47 4.39 -3.83
N TYR A 19 -5.24 4.66 -3.37
CA TYR A 19 -4.43 5.77 -3.84
C TYR A 19 -2.97 5.55 -3.45
N LEU A 20 -2.07 6.20 -4.16
CA LEU A 20 -0.70 6.39 -3.69
C LEU A 20 -0.69 7.51 -2.66
N GLY A 21 -0.10 7.26 -1.50
CA GLY A 21 -0.05 8.18 -0.37
C GLY A 21 1.34 8.28 0.24
N SER A 22 1.70 9.46 0.72
CA SER A 22 2.94 9.71 1.46
C SER A 22 2.67 10.40 2.79
N GLU A 23 3.32 9.89 3.84
CA GLU A 23 3.31 10.42 5.21
C GLU A 23 4.50 11.37 5.49
N ASN A 24 5.34 11.69 4.50
CA ASN A 24 6.48 12.60 4.64
C ASN A 24 6.06 14.09 4.75
N ALA A 25 5.11 14.39 5.64
CA ALA A 25 4.61 15.75 5.88
C ALA A 25 5.69 16.71 6.41
N SER A 26 6.78 16.18 6.98
CA SER A 26 7.94 16.96 7.40
C SER A 26 8.67 17.66 6.25
N LEU A 27 8.46 17.21 5.01
CA LEU A 27 9.01 17.84 3.80
C LEU A 27 8.12 18.97 3.26
N LEU A 28 6.94 19.21 3.84
CA LEU A 28 6.14 20.36 3.46
C LEU A 28 6.93 21.65 3.70
N ASN A 29 6.92 22.53 2.70
CA ASN A 29 7.69 23.76 2.66
C ASN A 29 9.22 23.62 2.54
N THR A 30 9.72 22.44 2.13
CA THR A 30 11.09 22.32 1.63
C THR A 30 11.15 22.65 0.14
N THR A 31 12.33 22.59 -0.46
CA THR A 31 12.50 22.80 -1.90
C THR A 31 11.96 21.61 -2.70
N ASP A 32 11.16 21.88 -3.72
CA ASP A 32 10.61 20.93 -4.68
C ASP A 32 11.56 20.73 -5.88
N ILE A 33 11.23 19.84 -6.81
CA ILE A 33 12.11 19.54 -7.96
C ILE A 33 12.31 20.72 -8.94
N ASP A 34 11.43 21.72 -8.90
CA ASP A 34 11.51 22.93 -9.73
C ASP A 34 12.13 24.12 -8.94
N GLY A 35 12.68 23.86 -7.75
CA GLY A 35 13.31 24.88 -6.91
C GLY A 35 12.33 25.75 -6.11
N ASN A 36 11.04 25.42 -6.10
CA ASN A 36 9.99 26.15 -5.38
C ASN A 36 9.70 25.51 -4.02
N ASN A 37 8.79 26.12 -3.25
CA ASN A 37 8.35 25.57 -1.97
C ASN A 37 7.34 24.43 -2.19
N TRP A 38 7.69 23.21 -1.78
CA TRP A 38 6.82 22.04 -1.96
C TRP A 38 5.58 22.13 -1.10
N ASN A 39 4.41 22.05 -1.74
CA ASN A 39 3.10 22.15 -1.10
C ASN A 39 2.39 20.79 -0.94
N GLY A 40 3.08 19.69 -1.21
CA GLY A 40 2.50 18.35 -1.16
C GLY A 40 1.96 17.84 -2.50
N ASN A 41 2.06 18.61 -3.59
CA ASN A 41 1.70 18.12 -4.92
C ASN A 41 2.70 17.03 -5.37
N ALA A 42 2.20 15.82 -5.66
CA ALA A 42 3.04 14.69 -6.06
C ALA A 42 3.81 14.93 -7.37
N HIS A 43 3.34 15.85 -8.22
CA HIS A 43 4.03 16.20 -9.45
C HIS A 43 5.42 16.81 -9.22
N TYR A 44 5.56 17.54 -8.12
CA TYR A 44 6.76 18.31 -7.79
C TYR A 44 7.51 17.73 -6.59
N ALA A 45 7.14 16.53 -6.12
CA ALA A 45 7.66 15.98 -4.88
C ALA A 45 9.19 15.85 -4.87
N PRO A 46 9.89 16.33 -3.83
CA PRO A 46 11.32 16.13 -3.69
C PRO A 46 11.66 14.64 -3.55
N GLY A 47 12.93 14.28 -3.77
CA GLY A 47 13.37 12.89 -3.88
C GLY A 47 13.15 12.05 -2.62
N GLU A 48 13.02 12.70 -1.46
CA GLU A 48 12.83 12.08 -0.15
C GLU A 48 11.35 11.78 0.17
N VAL A 49 10.44 12.03 -0.78
CA VAL A 49 9.02 11.69 -0.63
C VAL A 49 8.80 10.25 -1.06
N TYR A 50 8.32 9.43 -0.12
CA TYR A 50 8.07 8.02 -0.31
C TYR A 50 6.57 7.77 -0.36
N TYR A 51 6.13 7.14 -1.44
CA TYR A 51 4.74 6.80 -1.67
C TYR A 51 4.51 5.31 -1.49
N HIS A 52 3.44 5.01 -0.77
CA HIS A 52 2.96 3.65 -0.56
C HIS A 52 1.54 3.53 -1.13
N ILE A 53 1.14 2.31 -1.46
CA ILE A 53 -0.24 2.02 -1.82
C ILE A 53 -1.10 1.94 -0.55
N TYR A 54 -2.20 2.69 -0.52
CA TYR A 54 -3.18 2.71 0.58
C TYR A 54 -4.55 2.25 0.09
N VAL A 55 -5.34 1.72 1.01
CA VAL A 55 -6.79 1.56 0.85
C VAL A 55 -7.51 2.23 2.01
N THR A 56 -8.58 2.95 1.69
CA THR A 56 -9.54 3.49 2.65
C THR A 56 -10.91 2.93 2.33
N TYR A 57 -11.59 2.33 3.30
CA TYR A 57 -12.94 1.83 3.11
C TYR A 57 -13.89 2.38 4.18
N SER A 58 -15.17 2.45 3.84
CA SER A 58 -16.26 2.76 4.76
C SER A 58 -17.42 1.83 4.44
N LEU A 59 -18.13 1.38 5.47
CA LEU A 59 -19.36 0.59 5.31
C LEU A 59 -20.62 1.41 5.53
N ASN A 60 -20.47 2.68 5.89
CA ASN A 60 -21.56 3.55 6.30
C ASN A 60 -21.31 5.02 5.89
N ALA A 61 -20.70 5.22 4.72
CA ALA A 61 -20.30 6.53 4.19
C ALA A 61 -21.46 7.52 4.00
N LEU A 62 -22.71 7.04 4.00
CA LEU A 62 -23.92 7.86 3.87
C LEU A 62 -24.58 8.20 5.22
N ASP A 63 -24.07 7.67 6.33
CA ASP A 63 -24.60 7.96 7.67
C ASP A 63 -24.27 9.40 8.10
N GLU A 64 -25.00 9.91 9.09
CA GLU A 64 -24.71 11.21 9.72
C GLU A 64 -23.30 11.24 10.34
N ASN A 65 -22.84 10.09 10.86
CA ASN A 65 -21.51 9.92 11.46
C ASN A 65 -20.77 8.75 10.78
N PRO A 66 -20.22 8.96 9.57
CA PRO A 66 -19.56 7.90 8.80
C PRO A 66 -18.21 7.52 9.41
N ILE A 67 -17.83 6.24 9.30
CA ILE A 67 -16.53 5.73 9.75
C ILE A 67 -15.70 5.34 8.53
N PHE A 68 -14.45 5.79 8.50
CA PHE A 68 -13.48 5.45 7.46
C PHE A 68 -12.28 4.73 8.08
N HIS A 69 -11.86 3.63 7.46
CA HIS A 69 -10.70 2.85 7.86
C HIS A 69 -9.64 2.91 6.77
N THR A 70 -8.45 3.42 7.12
CA THR A 70 -7.30 3.49 6.20
C THR A 70 -6.24 2.47 6.59
N ARG A 71 -5.65 1.82 5.59
CA ARG A 71 -4.56 0.85 5.72
C ARG A 71 -3.53 1.08 4.62
N ARG A 72 -2.26 1.04 5.00
CA ARG A 72 -1.13 0.93 4.06
C ARG A 72 -0.99 -0.53 3.66
N LEU A 73 -0.94 -0.82 2.36
CA LEU A 73 -0.87 -2.19 1.83
C LEU A 73 0.56 -2.64 1.51
N SER A 74 1.52 -1.72 1.48
CA SER A 74 2.94 -1.98 1.20
C SER A 74 3.80 -1.69 2.44
N ASN A 75 4.90 -2.41 2.57
CA ASN A 75 5.86 -2.21 3.67
C ASN A 75 6.95 -1.21 3.27
N ASP A 76 7.46 -1.38 2.06
CA ASP A 76 8.38 -0.53 1.33
C ASP A 76 7.62 0.46 0.42
N PRO A 77 8.26 1.58 0.00
CA PRO A 77 7.66 2.47 -0.98
C PRO A 77 7.42 1.74 -2.29
N VAL A 78 6.38 2.11 -3.01
CA VAL A 78 6.11 1.65 -4.39
C VAL A 78 6.51 2.70 -5.43
N GLN A 79 6.69 3.95 -4.98
CA GLN A 79 7.14 5.07 -5.79
C GLN A 79 7.95 6.05 -4.93
N VAL A 80 9.08 6.52 -5.46
CA VAL A 80 9.97 7.49 -4.81
C VAL A 80 10.05 8.78 -5.62
N GLY A 81 9.94 9.91 -4.92
CA GLY A 81 10.01 11.25 -5.48
C GLY A 81 8.81 11.61 -6.35
N ALA A 82 9.02 12.61 -7.21
CA ALA A 82 7.99 13.13 -8.09
C ALA A 82 7.36 12.06 -8.99
N MET A 83 6.07 12.26 -9.29
CA MET A 83 5.30 11.47 -10.24
C MET A 83 4.97 12.31 -11.47
N CYS A 84 5.02 11.70 -12.65
CA CYS A 84 4.53 12.35 -13.85
C CYS A 84 2.99 12.47 -13.78
N LEU A 85 2.47 13.70 -13.74
CA LEU A 85 1.04 14.01 -13.73
C LEU A 85 0.72 14.91 -14.93
N ASN A 86 -0.51 15.42 -15.02
CA ASN A 86 -0.94 16.42 -16.00
C ASN A 86 -0.79 15.98 -17.48
N SER A 87 -1.15 14.73 -17.80
CA SER A 87 -1.14 14.21 -19.18
C SER A 87 0.25 14.17 -19.83
N GLY A 88 1.29 13.85 -19.05
CA GLY A 88 2.64 13.66 -19.58
C GLY A 88 3.54 14.88 -19.47
N ASP A 89 3.25 15.82 -18.56
CA ASP A 89 4.15 16.93 -18.18
C ASP A 89 5.37 16.42 -17.40
N CYS A 90 5.97 15.32 -17.86
CA CYS A 90 7.07 14.67 -17.16
C CYS A 90 8.33 15.55 -17.24
N ARG A 91 9.08 15.63 -16.14
CA ARG A 91 10.42 16.22 -16.11
C ARG A 91 11.39 15.13 -16.59
N THR A 92 12.20 15.44 -17.59
CA THR A 92 13.09 14.46 -18.25
C THR A 92 14.49 14.43 -17.66
N ASP A 93 15.01 15.56 -17.17
CA ASP A 93 16.47 15.71 -17.06
C ASP A 93 17.04 16.20 -15.71
N ASP A 94 16.22 16.61 -14.73
CA ASP A 94 16.71 17.04 -13.40
C ASP A 94 16.09 16.18 -12.28
N GLY A 95 16.89 15.31 -11.66
CA GLY A 95 16.48 14.46 -10.53
C GLY A 95 15.99 13.04 -10.88
N GLY A 96 16.25 12.58 -12.12
CA GLY A 96 15.80 11.27 -12.62
C GLY A 96 14.36 11.35 -13.10
N SER A 97 14.10 11.09 -14.39
CA SER A 97 12.79 11.34 -15.00
C SER A 97 11.65 10.84 -14.12
N ASN A 98 10.71 11.73 -13.73
CA ASN A 98 9.53 11.37 -12.93
C ASN A 98 8.52 10.52 -13.74
N ARG A 99 8.86 10.18 -14.99
CA ARG A 99 8.11 9.27 -15.84
C ARG A 99 8.38 7.83 -15.42
N ASN A 100 7.56 7.34 -14.51
CA ASN A 100 7.36 5.91 -14.32
C ASN A 100 6.05 5.56 -15.07
N LEU A 101 6.14 4.93 -16.26
CA LEU A 101 5.02 4.59 -17.18
C LEU A 101 3.99 3.59 -16.60
N LEU A 102 3.97 3.48 -15.29
CA LEU A 102 3.30 2.46 -14.51
C LEU A 102 2.39 3.09 -13.46
N ASP A 103 2.08 4.37 -13.62
CA ASP A 103 1.07 5.15 -12.90
C ASP A 103 -0.39 4.65 -13.14
N PHE A 104 -0.53 3.34 -13.31
CA PHE A 104 -1.76 2.58 -13.45
C PHE A 104 -2.03 1.83 -12.15
N ASN A 105 -2.70 2.48 -11.22
CA ASN A 105 -3.42 1.78 -10.18
C ASN A 105 -4.92 1.81 -10.48
N ASP A 106 -5.59 0.74 -10.09
CA ASP A 106 -7.01 0.53 -10.26
C ASP A 106 -7.58 -0.17 -9.03
N LEU A 107 -8.87 0.02 -8.79
CA LEU A 107 -9.61 -0.70 -7.77
C LEU A 107 -10.89 -1.22 -8.41
N THR A 108 -11.16 -2.50 -8.20
CA THR A 108 -12.43 -3.10 -8.60
C THR A 108 -13.03 -3.94 -7.49
N ILE A 109 -14.33 -4.23 -7.56
CA ILE A 109 -14.98 -5.24 -6.73
C ILE A 109 -15.48 -6.44 -7.55
N ASP A 110 -15.45 -7.63 -6.96
CA ASP A 110 -16.04 -8.82 -7.57
C ASP A 110 -17.56 -8.93 -7.30
N LEU A 111 -18.15 -10.04 -7.74
CA LEU A 111 -19.58 -10.33 -7.61
C LEU A 111 -20.05 -10.49 -6.16
N GLU A 112 -19.11 -10.69 -5.22
CA GLU A 112 -19.38 -10.81 -3.79
C GLU A 112 -19.03 -9.51 -3.04
N GLY A 113 -18.67 -8.44 -3.75
CA GLY A 113 -18.31 -7.15 -3.17
C GLY A 113 -16.92 -7.13 -2.53
N ARG A 114 -16.04 -8.06 -2.90
CA ARG A 114 -14.64 -8.10 -2.44
C ARG A 114 -13.79 -7.15 -3.24
N VAL A 115 -12.98 -6.36 -2.53
CA VAL A 115 -12.07 -5.38 -3.13
C VAL A 115 -10.83 -6.04 -3.70
N TYR A 116 -10.49 -5.68 -4.94
CA TYR A 116 -9.23 -5.98 -5.64
C TYR A 116 -8.55 -4.66 -6.02
N ILE A 117 -7.25 -4.59 -5.81
CA ILE A 117 -6.43 -3.41 -6.09
C ILE A 117 -5.29 -3.85 -6.98
N ALA A 118 -5.26 -3.33 -8.20
CA ALA A 118 -4.13 -3.43 -9.09
C ALA A 118 -3.27 -2.19 -8.94
N PHE A 119 -1.95 -2.35 -8.83
CA PHE A 119 -1.02 -1.22 -8.79
C PHE A 119 0.32 -1.64 -9.37
N ALA A 120 1.09 -0.66 -9.83
CA ALA A 120 2.48 -0.89 -10.13
C ALA A 120 3.38 -0.56 -8.95
N ASP A 121 4.36 -1.42 -8.77
CA ASP A 121 5.44 -1.27 -7.84
C ASP A 121 6.72 -0.93 -8.62
N GLY A 122 7.09 0.35 -8.53
CA GLY A 122 8.28 0.89 -9.14
C GLY A 122 9.52 0.71 -8.28
N CYS A 123 9.41 0.35 -7.01
CA CYS A 123 10.54 0.30 -6.08
C CYS A 123 10.68 -1.10 -5.51
N THR A 124 11.23 -1.99 -6.32
CA THR A 124 11.49 -3.38 -5.92
C THR A 124 12.98 -3.62 -5.66
N GLU A 125 13.32 -4.80 -5.11
CA GLU A 125 14.70 -5.27 -4.94
C GLU A 125 15.61 -4.26 -4.21
N ALA A 126 16.67 -3.78 -4.85
CA ALA A 126 17.62 -2.83 -4.26
C ALA A 126 16.92 -1.56 -3.77
N CYS A 127 15.90 -1.08 -4.48
CA CYS A 127 15.10 0.08 -4.07
C CYS A 127 14.34 -0.22 -2.77
N ALA A 128 13.57 -1.32 -2.73
CA ALA A 128 12.79 -1.75 -1.57
C ALA A 128 13.64 -2.00 -0.31
N SER A 129 14.86 -2.49 -0.49
CA SER A 129 15.78 -2.84 0.61
C SER A 129 16.71 -1.70 1.04
N SER A 130 16.71 -0.57 0.33
CA SER A 130 17.57 0.58 0.64
C SER A 130 17.01 1.38 1.82
N GLU A 131 17.87 1.85 2.71
CA GLU A 131 17.50 2.82 3.76
C GLU A 131 17.23 4.22 3.18
N ASN A 132 17.74 4.51 1.98
CA ASN A 132 17.61 5.80 1.31
C ASN A 132 17.45 5.60 -0.21
N PRO A 133 16.34 4.99 -0.66
CA PRO A 133 16.10 4.79 -2.09
C PRO A 133 16.01 6.14 -2.80
N GLN A 134 16.61 6.25 -3.97
CA GLN A 134 16.53 7.47 -4.78
C GLN A 134 15.45 7.34 -5.87
N PRO A 135 14.92 8.47 -6.40
CA PRO A 135 13.91 8.43 -7.46
C PRO A 135 14.29 7.55 -8.67
N GLU A 136 15.56 7.54 -9.04
CA GLU A 136 16.13 6.73 -10.12
C GLU A 136 16.09 5.22 -9.85
N ASP A 137 16.10 4.80 -8.57
CA ASP A 137 15.97 3.39 -8.17
C ASP A 137 14.52 2.90 -8.28
N SER A 138 13.56 3.84 -8.26
CA SER A 138 12.12 3.58 -8.25
C SER A 138 11.52 3.57 -9.67
N ARG A 139 12.08 2.73 -10.56
CA ARG A 139 11.68 2.64 -11.98
C ARG A 139 11.41 1.21 -12.46
N THR A 140 11.17 0.27 -11.55
CA THR A 140 10.90 -1.13 -11.91
C THR A 140 9.48 -1.34 -12.43
N GLY A 141 9.28 -2.42 -13.19
CA GLY A 141 8.10 -2.72 -14.00
C GLY A 141 6.99 -3.54 -13.34
N ARG A 142 6.98 -3.71 -12.01
CA ARG A 142 6.24 -4.83 -11.40
C ARG A 142 4.76 -4.49 -11.23
N GLY A 143 3.90 -5.16 -11.98
CA GLY A 143 2.46 -5.17 -11.71
C GLY A 143 2.10 -6.10 -10.56
N SER A 144 1.24 -5.63 -9.65
CA SER A 144 0.75 -6.38 -8.50
C SER A 144 -0.77 -6.27 -8.40
N VAL A 145 -1.43 -7.35 -7.98
CA VAL A 145 -2.88 -7.36 -7.67
C VAL A 145 -3.08 -7.92 -6.28
N TYR A 146 -3.61 -7.09 -5.38
CA TYR A 146 -3.95 -7.47 -4.01
C TYR A 146 -5.47 -7.55 -3.89
N PHE A 147 -5.98 -8.40 -3.01
CA PHE A 147 -7.40 -8.49 -2.73
C PHE A 147 -7.65 -8.55 -1.23
N MET A 148 -8.85 -8.14 -0.80
CA MET A 148 -9.28 -8.28 0.59
C MET A 148 -9.48 -9.76 0.91
N GLY A 149 -8.51 -10.37 1.60
CA GLY A 149 -8.57 -11.76 2.00
C GLY A 149 -9.75 -12.03 2.94
N ASN A 150 -9.80 -11.35 4.08
CA ASN A 150 -10.88 -11.49 5.06
C ASN A 150 -11.43 -10.11 5.42
N GLY A 151 -12.73 -10.05 5.73
CA GLY A 151 -13.38 -8.83 6.18
C GLY A 151 -14.74 -8.57 5.52
N PRO A 152 -15.33 -7.41 5.78
CA PRO A 152 -16.68 -7.09 5.35
C PRO A 152 -16.77 -6.88 3.84
N SER A 153 -17.78 -7.49 3.21
CA SER A 153 -18.15 -7.22 1.83
C SER A 153 -18.68 -5.80 1.65
N LEU A 154 -18.46 -5.22 0.46
CA LEU A 154 -19.17 -4.01 0.05
C LEU A 154 -20.63 -4.26 -0.33
N PHE A 155 -21.09 -5.51 -0.42
CA PHE A 155 -22.50 -5.87 -0.49
C PHE A 155 -23.01 -6.29 0.90
N VAL A 156 -24.15 -5.73 1.30
CA VAL A 156 -24.74 -5.95 2.62
C VAL A 156 -25.13 -7.41 2.81
N GLU A 157 -25.62 -8.07 1.76
CA GLU A 157 -26.12 -9.45 1.83
C GLU A 157 -25.02 -10.50 2.05
N GLU A 158 -23.80 -10.25 1.55
CA GLU A 158 -22.66 -11.17 1.67
C GLU A 158 -21.99 -11.13 3.05
N GLY A 159 -22.15 -10.04 3.80
CA GLY A 159 -21.68 -9.95 5.19
C GLY A 159 -20.15 -10.01 5.31
N GLU A 160 -19.64 -10.90 6.17
CA GLU A 160 -18.19 -11.10 6.40
C GLU A 160 -17.64 -12.19 5.47
N MET A 161 -16.60 -11.84 4.72
CA MET A 161 -15.94 -12.72 3.77
C MET A 161 -14.70 -13.39 4.38
N ASN A 162 -14.46 -14.62 3.95
CA ASN A 162 -13.20 -15.33 4.19
C ASN A 162 -12.34 -15.37 2.93
N SER A 163 -11.04 -15.59 3.10
CA SER A 163 -10.12 -15.71 1.97
C SER A 163 -10.50 -16.89 1.09
N PRO A 164 -10.67 -16.70 -0.24
CA PRO A 164 -10.87 -17.79 -1.18
C PRO A 164 -9.57 -18.56 -1.47
N VAL A 165 -8.44 -18.04 -0.99
CA VAL A 165 -7.12 -18.69 -1.09
C VAL A 165 -6.80 -19.28 0.28
N ASP A 166 -6.51 -20.59 0.29
CA ASP A 166 -6.00 -21.25 1.48
C ASP A 166 -4.72 -20.56 1.95
N PRO A 167 -4.53 -20.34 3.26
CA PRO A 167 -3.27 -19.84 3.75
C PRO A 167 -2.15 -20.74 3.22
N PRO A 168 -1.00 -20.19 2.80
CA PRO A 168 0.13 -21.02 2.46
C PRO A 168 0.38 -21.95 3.65
N GLU A 169 0.48 -23.27 3.40
CA GLU A 169 0.92 -24.21 4.43
C GLU A 169 2.15 -23.56 5.07
N GLU A 170 2.06 -23.22 6.37
CA GLU A 170 3.23 -22.78 7.10
C GLU A 170 4.28 -23.85 6.84
N GLN A 171 5.32 -23.52 6.06
CA GLN A 171 6.56 -24.26 6.14
C GLN A 171 7.04 -23.98 7.56
N ILE A 172 6.58 -24.81 8.48
CA ILE A 172 7.13 -24.92 9.82
C ILE A 172 8.58 -25.30 9.56
N SER A 173 9.43 -24.28 9.50
CA SER A 173 10.86 -24.41 9.49
C SER A 173 11.20 -25.38 10.62
N GLU A 174 11.92 -26.47 10.31
CA GLU A 174 12.39 -27.46 11.30
C GLU A 174 13.08 -26.80 12.52
N LYS A 175 13.51 -25.54 12.36
CA LYS A 175 14.06 -24.70 13.43
C LYS A 175 13.06 -24.38 14.55
N ILE A 176 11.77 -24.18 14.25
CA ILE A 176 10.73 -23.90 15.27
C ILE A 176 10.38 -25.18 16.04
N THR A 177 10.37 -26.34 15.40
CA THR A 177 10.09 -27.63 16.07
C THR A 177 11.19 -28.02 17.07
N SER A 178 12.42 -27.55 16.84
CA SER A 178 13.56 -27.71 17.74
C SER A 178 13.45 -26.84 19.00
N GLU A 179 13.06 -25.57 18.86
CA GLU A 179 12.97 -24.64 20.00
C GLU A 179 11.73 -24.90 20.86
N LEU A 180 10.60 -25.30 20.28
CA LEU A 180 9.39 -25.63 21.03
C LEU A 180 9.51 -26.91 21.90
N ARG A 181 10.55 -27.74 21.68
CA ARG A 181 10.85 -28.92 22.52
C ARG A 181 11.81 -28.62 23.68
N LEU A 182 12.44 -27.44 23.75
CA LEU A 182 13.37 -27.11 24.83
C LEU A 182 12.71 -26.37 26.02
N GLU A 183 11.54 -25.76 25.84
CA GLU A 183 10.88 -24.96 26.90
C GLU A 183 9.85 -25.71 27.75
N VAL A 184 9.62 -27.01 27.51
CA VAL A 184 8.74 -27.86 28.34
C VAL A 184 9.46 -29.15 28.74
N ALA A 185 10.47 -29.06 29.60
CA ALA A 185 11.01 -30.19 30.36
C ALA A 185 11.80 -29.74 31.60
N ARG A 186 11.11 -29.20 32.62
CA ARG A 186 11.43 -29.42 34.04
C ARG A 186 10.28 -28.93 34.92
N GLU A 187 9.39 -29.86 35.27
CA GLU A 187 8.59 -29.74 36.49
C GLU A 187 9.48 -30.11 37.69
N ASP A 188 9.43 -29.26 38.71
CA ASP A 188 10.00 -29.55 40.03
C ASP A 188 9.19 -30.67 40.71
N GLY A 189 9.90 -31.64 41.28
CA GLY A 189 9.36 -32.68 42.15
C GLY A 189 10.32 -32.95 43.30
N LEU A 190 9.86 -32.67 44.52
CA LEU A 190 10.50 -32.95 45.81
C LEU A 190 10.61 -34.46 46.13
N GLU A 191 11.42 -34.73 47.17
CA GLU A 191 11.70 -35.97 47.93
C GLU A 191 12.96 -36.74 47.45
N ALA A 192 13.99 -37.00 48.28
CA ALA A 192 14.10 -37.12 49.74
C ALA A 192 15.35 -36.44 50.34
#